data_AF-A0A657ASF9-F1
#
_entry.id   AF-A0A657ASF9-F1
#
_cell.length_a   1.000
_cell.length_b   1.000
_cell.length_c   1.000
_cell.angle_alpha   90.00
_cell.angle_beta   90.00
_cell.angle_gamma   90.00
#
_symmetry.space_group_name_H-M   'P 1'
#
loop_
_entity.id
_entity.type
_entity.pdbx_description
1 polymer ?
#
loop_
_entity_poly.entity_id
_entity_poly.type
_entity_poly.pdbx_seq_one_letter_code
_entity_poly.pdbx_strand_id
1 'polypeptide(L)'
;MTSPKKLTIGLFFLCTLPFLPNMLGIDFGAAPTKVDIVTTQSSMLEALQGAILHTILEWSAISIACIGAIFAFVHYYYHRNITLPIMGLALLSAASIDIFHTLASARVIDAQAQNTDFIPFTWALSRLFNASIMTVGAALSLWALHHSNNPPCTSI
;
A
#
# COMPACT_ATOMS: atom_id res chain seq x y z
N MET A 1 13.24 11.74 22.24
CA MET A 1 12.77 12.56 21.10
C MET A 1 13.79 12.49 19.98
N THR A 2 13.59 11.59 19.01
CA THR A 2 14.36 11.62 17.76
C THR A 2 13.92 12.85 16.96
N SER A 3 14.87 13.61 16.41
CA SER A 3 14.55 14.78 15.59
C SER A 3 13.77 14.33 14.34
N PRO A 4 12.69 15.02 13.92
CA PRO A 4 11.88 14.62 12.76
C PRO A 4 12.72 14.45 11.50
N LYS A 5 13.78 15.25 11.34
CA LYS A 5 14.73 15.14 10.24
C LYS A 5 15.49 13.81 10.23
N LYS A 6 15.89 13.32 11.40
CA LYS A 6 16.59 12.03 11.54
C LYS A 6 15.66 10.85 11.19
N LEU A 7 14.38 10.96 11.56
CA LEU A 7 13.37 9.97 11.19
C LEU A 7 13.17 9.93 9.67
N THR A 8 13.01 11.08 9.02
CA THR A 8 12.83 11.17 7.57
C THR A 8 14.02 10.60 6.80
N ILE A 9 15.25 10.95 7.21
CA ILE A 9 16.47 10.42 6.59
C ILE A 9 16.56 8.90 6.76
N GLY A 10 16.27 8.39 7.96
CA GLY A 10 16.23 6.94 8.20
C GLY A 10 15.21 6.22 7.32
N LEU A 11 14.01 6.80 7.17
CA LEU A 11 12.96 6.24 6.31
C LEU A 11 13.36 6.24 4.84
N PHE A 12 14.00 7.31 4.37
CA PHE A 12 14.53 7.38 3.01
C PHE A 12 15.51 6.24 2.72
N PHE A 13 16.51 6.06 3.60
CA PHE A 13 17.45 4.95 3.44
C PHE A 13 16.76 3.59 3.49
N LEU A 14 15.82 3.37 4.42
CA LEU A 14 15.06 2.13 4.52
C LEU A 14 14.26 1.82 3.25
N CYS A 15 13.62 2.81 2.63
CA CYS A 15 12.86 2.64 1.39
C CYS A 15 13.77 2.41 0.17
N THR A 16 14.96 3.02 0.14
CA THR A 16 15.93 2.82 -0.97
C THR A 16 16.75 1.54 -0.85
N LEU A 17 16.82 0.95 0.35
CA LEU A 17 17.60 -0.24 0.65
C LEU A 17 17.25 -1.47 -0.20
N PRO A 18 15.98 -1.82 -0.48
CA PRO A 18 15.68 -2.94 -1.37
C PRO A 18 15.95 -2.62 -2.85
N PHE A 19 15.93 -1.34 -3.24
CA PHE A 19 16.07 -0.93 -4.64
C PHE A 19 17.53 -0.98 -5.14
N LEU A 20 18.48 -0.49 -4.34
CA LEU A 20 19.90 -0.44 -4.74
C LEU A 20 20.51 -1.83 -5.02
N PRO A 21 20.32 -2.86 -4.18
CA PRO A 21 20.86 -4.19 -4.43
C PRO A 21 20.13 -4.91 -5.57
N ASN A 22 18.85 -4.64 -5.77
CA ASN A 22 18.10 -5.16 -6.92
C ASN A 22 18.70 -4.64 -8.24
N MET A 23 19.08 -3.36 -8.31
CA MET A 23 19.79 -2.79 -9.45
C MET A 23 21.20 -3.40 -9.66
N LEU A 24 21.84 -3.88 -8.59
CA LEU A 24 23.12 -4.60 -8.65
C LEU A 24 22.95 -6.08 -9.01
N GLY A 25 21.73 -6.53 -9.33
CA GLY A 25 21.43 -7.90 -9.76
C GLY A 25 21.24 -8.89 -8.62
N ILE A 26 21.09 -8.43 -7.38
CA ILE A 26 20.71 -9.30 -6.26
C ILE A 26 19.22 -9.59 -6.37
N ASP A 27 18.88 -10.83 -6.73
CA ASP A 27 17.50 -11.30 -6.79
C ASP A 27 17.02 -11.67 -5.38
N PHE A 28 15.98 -10.98 -4.92
CA PHE A 28 15.27 -11.29 -3.67
C PHE A 28 14.04 -12.19 -3.90
N GLY A 29 13.79 -12.58 -5.16
CA GLY A 29 12.72 -13.49 -5.55
C GLY A 29 12.97 -14.91 -5.06
N ALA A 30 11.88 -15.65 -4.82
CA ALA A 30 11.98 -17.08 -4.60
C ALA A 30 12.44 -17.77 -5.90
N ALA A 31 13.46 -18.62 -5.81
CA ALA A 31 13.96 -19.34 -6.97
C ALA A 31 12.84 -20.25 -7.55
N PRO A 32 12.62 -20.25 -8.87
CA PRO A 32 11.57 -21.07 -9.47
C PRO A 32 11.96 -22.55 -9.39
N THR A 33 11.33 -23.29 -8.48
CA THR A 33 11.50 -24.74 -8.37
C THR A 33 10.70 -25.44 -9.47
N LYS A 34 11.38 -26.17 -10.36
CA LYS A 34 10.70 -27.03 -11.34
C LYS A 34 10.08 -28.22 -10.62
N VAL A 35 8.77 -28.35 -10.74
CA VAL A 35 8.00 -29.41 -10.10
C VAL A 35 7.89 -30.59 -11.07
N ASP A 36 8.62 -31.68 -10.81
CA ASP A 36 8.51 -32.93 -11.59
C ASP A 36 7.28 -33.75 -11.16
N ILE A 37 6.75 -34.57 -12.07
CA ILE A 37 5.48 -35.31 -11.94
C ILE A 37 5.48 -36.32 -10.75
N VAL A 38 6.65 -36.68 -10.23
CA VAL A 38 6.83 -37.47 -9.00
C VAL A 38 7.28 -36.54 -7.87
N THR A 39 6.38 -35.69 -7.39
CA THR A 39 6.68 -34.75 -6.30
C THR A 39 6.69 -35.45 -4.94
N THR A 40 7.77 -35.28 -4.19
CA THR A 40 7.74 -35.44 -2.73
C THR A 40 7.01 -34.24 -2.10
N GLN A 41 6.41 -34.43 -0.91
CA GLN A 41 5.69 -33.35 -0.21
C GLN A 41 6.57 -32.11 0.03
N SER A 42 7.88 -32.30 0.20
CA SER A 42 8.88 -31.22 0.34
C SER A 42 9.01 -30.34 -0.89
N SER A 43 9.07 -30.92 -2.10
CA SER A 43 9.26 -30.15 -3.34
C SER A 43 8.01 -29.33 -3.71
N MET A 44 6.82 -29.80 -3.30
CA MET A 44 5.57 -29.05 -3.46
C MET A 44 5.52 -27.83 -2.53
N LEU A 45 6.03 -27.95 -1.30
CA LEU A 45 6.07 -26.85 -0.34
C LEU A 45 7.06 -25.76 -0.76
N GLU A 46 8.23 -26.15 -1.29
CA GLU A 46 9.22 -25.21 -1.82
C GLU A 46 8.67 -24.40 -3.00
N ALA A 47 7.92 -25.04 -3.90
CA ALA A 47 7.26 -24.34 -5.01
C ALA A 47 6.17 -23.35 -4.55
N LEU A 48 5.54 -23.61 -3.40
CA LEU A 48 4.49 -22.75 -2.82
C LEU A 48 5.06 -21.64 -1.91
N GLN A 49 6.32 -21.75 -1.49
CA GLN A 49 6.95 -20.83 -0.55
C GLN A 49 6.83 -19.37 -1.01
N GLY A 50 7.08 -19.09 -2.30
CA GLY A 50 6.96 -17.74 -2.85
C GLY A 50 5.54 -17.17 -2.73
N ALA A 51 4.51 -17.97 -3.02
CA ALA A 51 3.12 -17.55 -2.90
C ALA A 51 2.70 -17.33 -1.43
N ILE A 52 3.18 -18.16 -0.50
CA ILE A 52 2.94 -18.00 0.93
C ILE A 52 3.59 -16.71 1.45
N LEU A 53 4.86 -16.48 1.09
CA LEU A 53 5.58 -15.26 1.48
C LEU A 53 4.89 -14.01 0.95
N HIS A 54 4.51 -14.00 -0.34
CA HIS A 54 3.73 -12.92 -0.93
C HIS A 54 2.45 -12.65 -0.15
N THR A 55 1.68 -13.70 0.15
CA THR A 55 0.40 -13.58 0.87
C THR A 55 0.58 -12.99 2.27
N ILE A 56 1.60 -13.44 3.03
CA ILE A 56 1.86 -12.94 4.39
C ILE A 56 2.32 -11.48 4.35
N LEU A 57 3.17 -11.11 3.39
CA LEU A 57 3.65 -9.74 3.23
C LEU A 57 2.50 -8.79 2.90
N GLU A 58 1.66 -9.13 1.92
CA GLU A 58 0.49 -8.32 1.57
C GLU A 58 -0.51 -8.23 2.74
N TRP A 59 -0.78 -9.34 3.42
CA TRP A 59 -1.67 -9.34 4.58
C TRP A 59 -1.17 -8.47 5.74
N SER A 60 0.15 -8.45 5.96
CA SER A 60 0.77 -7.57 6.95
C SER A 60 0.65 -6.09 6.55
N ALA A 61 0.83 -5.77 5.27
CA ALA A 61 0.68 -4.42 4.75
C ALA A 61 -0.75 -3.90 4.89
N ILE A 62 -1.75 -4.73 4.52
CA ILE A 62 -3.18 -4.46 4.72
C ILE A 62 -3.47 -4.17 6.20
N SER A 63 -2.97 -5.01 7.10
CA SER A 63 -3.20 -4.87 8.55
C SER A 63 -2.64 -3.54 9.08
N ILE A 64 -1.43 -3.17 8.67
CA ILE A 64 -0.79 -1.90 9.04
C ILE A 64 -1.57 -0.72 8.44
N ALA A 65 -2.06 -0.82 7.21
CA ALA A 65 -2.87 0.23 6.58
C ALA A 65 -4.19 0.45 7.32
N CYS A 66 -4.89 -0.61 7.74
CA CYS A 66 -6.11 -0.52 8.54
C CYS A 66 -5.85 0.14 9.91
N ILE A 67 -4.80 -0.28 10.62
CA ILE A 67 -4.42 0.32 11.91
C ILE A 67 -4.04 1.79 11.72
N GLY A 68 -3.27 2.10 10.68
CA GLY A 68 -2.86 3.46 10.33
C GLY A 68 -4.06 4.36 10.04
N ALA A 69 -5.07 3.86 9.33
CA ALA A 69 -6.31 4.57 9.07
C ALA A 69 -7.08 4.87 10.36
N ILE A 70 -7.25 3.87 11.24
CA ILE A 70 -7.87 4.07 12.56
C ILE A 70 -7.11 5.13 13.36
N PHE A 71 -5.79 5.03 13.42
CA PHE A 71 -4.94 5.97 14.14
C PHE A 71 -5.07 7.40 13.59
N ALA A 72 -5.16 7.54 12.26
CA ALA A 72 -5.39 8.82 11.60
C ALA A 72 -6.73 9.46 12.00
N PHE A 73 -7.82 8.69 12.05
CA PHE A 73 -9.12 9.18 12.51
C PHE A 73 -9.14 9.54 14.00
N VAL A 74 -8.51 8.72 14.85
CA VAL A 74 -8.38 9.02 16.29
C VAL A 74 -7.57 10.29 16.49
N HIS A 75 -6.45 10.47 15.78
CA HIS A 75 -5.65 11.68 15.89
C HIS A 75 -6.40 12.91 15.39
N TYR A 76 -7.22 12.78 14.34
CA TYR A 76 -8.10 13.85 13.87
C TYR A 76 -9.10 14.28 14.94
N TYR A 77 -9.69 13.33 15.67
CA TYR A 77 -10.65 13.63 16.73
C TYR A 77 -10.06 14.59 17.77
N TYR A 78 -8.81 14.37 18.18
CA TYR A 78 -8.13 15.21 19.17
C TYR A 78 -7.52 16.50 18.60
N HIS A 79 -6.86 16.45 17.44
CA HIS A 79 -6.04 17.56 16.93
C HIS A 79 -6.71 18.37 15.81
N ARG A 80 -7.86 17.91 15.28
CA ARG A 80 -8.62 18.55 14.20
C ARG A 80 -7.82 18.87 12.92
N ASN A 81 -6.70 18.17 12.71
CA ASN A 81 -5.91 18.30 11.50
C ASN A 81 -6.49 17.45 10.35
N ILE A 82 -7.10 18.12 9.38
CA ILE A 82 -7.76 17.50 8.22
C ILE A 82 -6.84 16.68 7.31
N THR A 83 -5.52 16.87 7.37
CA THR A 83 -4.58 16.11 6.53
C THR A 83 -4.55 14.63 6.92
N LEU A 84 -4.60 14.31 8.21
CA LEU A 84 -4.52 12.93 8.69
C LEU A 84 -5.70 12.05 8.26
N PRO A 85 -6.98 12.45 8.41
CA PRO A 85 -8.10 11.61 7.97
C PRO A 85 -8.11 11.45 6.45
N ILE A 86 -7.60 12.42 5.68
CA ILE A 86 -7.40 12.29 4.23
C ILE A 86 -6.38 11.18 3.93
N MET A 87 -5.24 11.14 4.63
CA MET A 87 -4.25 10.05 4.54
C MET A 87 -4.86 8.69 4.93
N GLY A 88 -5.63 8.66 6.03
CA GLY A 88 -6.28 7.45 6.50
C GLY A 88 -7.31 6.89 5.52
N LEU A 89 -8.10 7.76 4.87
CA LEU A 89 -9.08 7.36 3.87
C LEU A 89 -8.41 6.75 2.63
N ALA A 90 -7.31 7.34 2.17
CA ALA A 90 -6.56 6.78 1.04
C ALA A 90 -5.98 5.40 1.38
N LEU A 91 -5.37 5.25 2.56
CA LEU A 91 -4.86 3.95 3.03
C LEU A 91 -5.96 2.90 3.13
N LEU A 92 -7.14 3.26 3.64
CA LEU A 92 -8.26 2.33 3.78
C LEU A 92 -8.84 1.90 2.43
N SER A 93 -8.89 2.82 1.46
CA SER A 93 -9.31 2.51 0.10
C SER A 93 -8.34 1.54 -0.59
N ALA A 94 -7.03 1.76 -0.42
CA ALA A 94 -5.98 0.90 -0.98
C ALA A 94 -6.03 -0.49 -0.35
N ALA A 95 -6.10 -0.55 0.99
CA ALA A 95 -6.21 -1.79 1.73
C ALA A 95 -7.43 -2.62 1.31
N SER A 96 -8.57 -1.97 1.04
CA SER A 96 -9.79 -2.66 0.59
C SER A 96 -9.59 -3.38 -0.75
N ILE A 97 -8.88 -2.76 -1.70
CA ILE A 97 -8.57 -3.36 -3.00
C ILE A 97 -7.47 -4.43 -2.86
N ASP A 98 -6.47 -4.18 -2.02
CA ASP A 98 -5.37 -5.11 -1.75
C ASP A 98 -5.87 -6.39 -1.05
N ILE A 99 -6.91 -6.32 -0.20
CA ILE A 99 -7.58 -7.50 0.39
C ILE A 99 -8.13 -8.40 -0.71
N PHE A 100 -8.86 -7.82 -1.66
CA PHE A 100 -9.47 -8.59 -2.74
C PHE A 100 -8.40 -9.17 -3.68
N HIS A 101 -7.38 -8.39 -4.02
CA HIS A 101 -6.22 -8.84 -4.78
C HIS A 101 -5.52 -10.03 -4.11
N THR A 102 -5.22 -9.91 -2.81
CA THR A 102 -4.53 -10.95 -2.05
C THR A 102 -5.36 -12.23 -1.98
N LEU A 103 -6.66 -12.12 -1.69
CA LEU A 103 -7.57 -13.26 -1.61
C LEU A 103 -7.76 -13.98 -2.94
N ALA A 104 -7.79 -13.23 -4.06
CA ALA A 104 -7.84 -13.80 -5.39
C ALA A 104 -6.52 -14.49 -5.77
N SER A 105 -5.38 -13.88 -5.46
CA SER A 105 -4.05 -14.46 -5.71
C SER A 105 -3.84 -15.77 -4.94
N ALA A 106 -4.36 -15.85 -3.71
CA ALA A 106 -4.32 -17.04 -2.86
C ALA A 106 -5.34 -18.12 -3.25
N ARG A 107 -6.17 -17.88 -4.29
CA ARG A 107 -7.29 -18.75 -4.71
C ARG A 107 -8.30 -19.07 -3.58
N VAL A 108 -8.41 -18.19 -2.59
CA VAL A 108 -9.44 -18.29 -1.54
C VAL A 108 -10.80 -17.88 -2.12
N ILE A 109 -10.79 -16.93 -3.05
CA ILE A 109 -11.96 -16.52 -3.85
C ILE A 109 -11.74 -16.97 -5.29
N ASP A 110 -12.72 -17.67 -5.85
CA ASP A 110 -12.68 -18.15 -7.23
C ASP A 110 -12.93 -16.98 -8.20
N ALA A 111 -11.84 -16.39 -8.71
CA ALA A 111 -11.93 -15.38 -9.74
C ALA A 111 -12.24 -16.07 -11.08
N GLN A 112 -13.44 -15.81 -11.63
CA GLN A 112 -13.88 -16.32 -12.94
C GLN A 112 -13.00 -15.82 -14.11
N ALA A 113 -12.17 -14.79 -13.87
CA ALA A 113 -11.24 -14.23 -14.84
C ALA A 113 -9.87 -14.93 -14.76
N GLN A 114 -9.20 -15.07 -15.90
CA GLN A 114 -7.87 -15.69 -15.97
C GLN A 114 -6.87 -14.89 -15.12
N ASN A 115 -6.27 -15.52 -14.12
CA ASN A 115 -5.43 -14.87 -13.08
C ASN A 115 -4.27 -14.04 -13.65
N THR A 116 -3.83 -14.29 -14.89
CA THR A 116 -2.75 -13.56 -15.57
C THR A 116 -3.04 -12.07 -15.75
N ASP A 117 -4.30 -11.68 -15.96
CA ASP A 117 -4.67 -10.28 -16.21
C ASP A 117 -5.30 -9.62 -14.97
N PHE A 118 -5.93 -10.42 -14.13
CA PHE A 118 -6.69 -9.93 -12.98
C PHE A 118 -5.80 -9.40 -11.85
N ILE A 119 -4.70 -10.09 -11.57
CA ILE A 119 -3.73 -9.75 -10.53
C ILE A 119 -3.08 -8.37 -10.81
N PRO A 120 -2.47 -8.11 -11.99
CA PRO A 120 -1.86 -6.80 -12.26
C PRO A 120 -2.89 -5.67 -12.34
N PHE A 121 -4.10 -5.94 -12.83
CA PHE A 121 -5.17 -4.93 -12.89
C PHE A 121 -5.58 -4.46 -11.49
N THR A 122 -5.86 -5.38 -10.58
CA THR A 122 -6.30 -5.05 -9.21
C THR A 122 -5.21 -4.35 -8.41
N TRP A 123 -3.95 -4.75 -8.58
CA TRP A 123 -2.81 -4.03 -8.00
C TRP A 123 -2.72 -2.59 -8.50
N ALA A 124 -2.78 -2.38 -9.83
CA ALA A 124 -2.73 -1.05 -10.41
C ALA A 124 -3.89 -0.16 -9.95
N LEU A 125 -5.08 -0.75 -9.85
CA LEU A 125 -6.29 -0.08 -9.38
C LEU A 125 -6.13 0.42 -7.93
N SER A 126 -5.63 -0.43 -7.02
CA SER A 126 -5.35 -0.06 -5.62
C SER A 126 -4.45 1.17 -5.53
N ARG A 127 -3.35 1.16 -6.29
CA ARG A 127 -2.38 2.26 -6.30
C ARG A 127 -2.98 3.54 -6.89
N LEU A 128 -3.80 3.42 -7.93
CA LEU A 128 -4.48 4.56 -8.55
C LEU A 128 -5.49 5.21 -7.59
N PHE A 129 -6.28 4.42 -6.85
CA PHE A 129 -7.21 4.93 -5.85
C PHE A 129 -6.48 5.65 -4.71
N ASN A 130 -5.41 5.06 -4.19
CA ASN A 130 -4.60 5.70 -3.16
C ASN A 130 -4.05 7.07 -3.63
N ALA A 131 -3.49 7.10 -4.85
CA ALA A 131 -2.93 8.31 -5.42
C ALA A 131 -3.99 9.38 -5.73
N SER A 132 -5.18 8.97 -6.20
CA SER A 132 -6.25 9.91 -6.55
C SER A 132 -6.84 10.59 -5.31
N ILE A 133 -7.10 9.84 -4.24
CA ILE A 133 -7.60 10.39 -2.98
C ILE A 133 -6.57 11.35 -2.37
N MET A 134 -5.28 11.00 -2.43
CA MET A 134 -4.20 11.89 -2.00
C MET A 134 -4.13 13.17 -2.80
N THR A 135 -4.20 13.07 -4.12
CA THR A 135 -4.12 14.23 -5.00
C THR A 135 -5.31 15.16 -4.79
N VAL A 136 -6.52 14.61 -4.76
CA VAL A 136 -7.76 15.39 -4.55
C VAL A 136 -7.77 16.00 -3.15
N GLY A 137 -7.42 15.23 -2.12
CA GLY A 137 -7.39 15.72 -0.74
C GLY A 137 -6.36 16.83 -0.52
N ALA A 138 -5.17 16.71 -1.12
CA ALA A 138 -4.16 17.76 -1.09
C ALA A 138 -4.63 19.02 -1.85
N ALA A 139 -5.19 18.85 -3.05
CA ALA A 139 -5.71 19.95 -3.86
C ALA A 139 -6.82 20.72 -3.13
N LEU A 140 -7.79 20.02 -2.53
CA LEU A 140 -8.86 20.64 -1.74
C LEU A 140 -8.33 21.36 -0.50
N SER A 141 -7.35 20.76 0.19
CA SER A 141 -6.74 21.38 1.38
C SER A 141 -6.00 22.67 1.02
N LEU A 142 -5.26 22.68 -0.09
CA LEU A 142 -4.57 23.87 -0.59
C LEU A 142 -5.55 24.93 -1.07
N TRP A 143 -6.62 24.53 -1.76
CA TRP A 143 -7.67 25.44 -2.22
C TRP A 143 -8.38 26.12 -1.04
N ALA A 144 -8.75 25.36 -0.01
CA ALA A 144 -9.37 25.89 1.21
C ALA A 144 -8.44 26.86 1.95
N LEU A 145 -7.14 26.55 2.03
CA LEU A 145 -6.14 27.44 2.63
C LEU A 145 -5.98 28.74 1.82
N HIS A 146 -5.94 28.64 0.49
CA HIS A 146 -5.84 29.80 -0.39
C HIS A 146 -7.05 30.74 -0.24
N HIS A 147 -8.26 30.18 -0.18
CA HIS A 147 -9.48 30.97 0.01
C HIS A 147 -9.56 31.62 1.41
N SER A 148 -9.12 30.91 2.45
CA SER A 148 -9.05 31.48 3.81
C SER A 148 -8.05 32.65 3.91
N ASN A 149 -6.97 32.64 3.14
CA ASN A 149 -5.95 33.69 3.16
C ASN A 149 -6.30 34.89 2.26
N ASN A 150 -7.15 34.70 1.25
CA ASN A 150 -7.60 35.74 0.33
C ASN A 150 -9.14 35.85 0.38
N PRO A 151 -9.72 36.38 1.46
CA PRO A 151 -11.16 36.60 1.49
C PRO A 151 -11.54 37.53 0.32
N PRO A 152 -12.66 37.29 -0.37
CA PRO A 152 -13.14 38.24 -1.35
C PRO A 152 -13.30 39.59 -0.66
N CYS A 153 -12.64 40.62 -1.21
CA CYS A 153 -12.84 42.00 -0.76
C CYS A 153 -14.30 42.37 -1.01
N THR A 154 -15.16 42.11 -0.04
CA THR A 154 -16.47 42.73 0.02
C THR A 154 -16.24 44.20 0.32
N SER A 155 -16.08 44.98 -0.74
CA SER A 155 -16.36 46.41 -0.73
C SER A 155 -17.83 46.59 -0.31
N ILE A 156 -17.99 47.36 0.77
CA ILE A 156 -19.15 48.19 1.19
C ILE A 156 -20.42 48.02 0.37
#